data_AF-X1FY77-F1
#
_entry.id   AF-X1FY77-F1
#
_cell.length_a   1.000
_cell.length_b   1.000
_cell.length_c   1.000
_cell.angle_alpha   90.00
_cell.angle_beta   90.00
_cell.angle_gamma   90.00
#
_symmetry.space_group_name_H-M   'P 1'
#
loop_
_entity.id
_entity.type
_entity.pdbx_description
1 polymer ?
#
loop_
_entity_poly.entity_id
_entity_poly.type
_entity_poly.pdbx_seq_one_letter_code
_entity_poly.pdbx_strand_id
1 'polypeptide(L)'
;PFKIIKGIDDNYIREIYQDIQIKLNAMHGTDFDVVILYTIVLSSLITSIRDIHFDKSVQEVIRRIGKKSDKLSQKQIQIKLDKLYMYNNKNVSILYNISYLDALAESFHFMKTARTCKIQKTKYINRIVNLILFSKN
;
A
#
# COMPACT_ATOMS: atom_id res chain seq x y z
N PRO A 1 13.51 4.24 -15.86
CA PRO A 1 13.87 4.37 -14.42
C PRO A 1 12.90 3.67 -13.44
N PHE A 2 11.58 3.86 -13.53
CA PHE A 2 10.63 3.34 -12.52
C PHE A 2 10.47 1.81 -12.46
N LYS A 3 10.84 1.08 -13.52
CA LYS A 3 10.89 -0.40 -13.54
C LYS A 3 11.85 -1.01 -12.52
N ILE A 4 12.76 -0.21 -11.97
CA ILE A 4 13.66 -0.63 -10.88
C ILE A 4 12.84 -0.93 -9.61
N ILE A 5 11.68 -0.28 -9.45
CA ILE A 5 10.81 -0.49 -8.30
C ILE A 5 10.06 -1.81 -8.47
N LYS A 6 10.31 -2.72 -7.52
CA LYS A 6 9.80 -4.09 -7.54
C LYS A 6 8.29 -4.14 -7.73
N GLY A 7 7.82 -4.74 -8.82
CA GLY A 7 6.37 -4.93 -9.04
C GLY A 7 5.65 -3.73 -9.66
N ILE A 8 6.38 -2.68 -10.07
CA ILE A 8 5.90 -1.77 -11.11
C ILE A 8 6.23 -2.40 -12.46
N ASP A 9 5.20 -2.72 -13.24
CA ASP A 9 5.31 -3.15 -14.62
C ASP A 9 4.83 -2.06 -15.60
N ASP A 10 4.85 -2.37 -16.90
CA ASP A 10 4.43 -1.41 -17.94
C ASP A 10 2.96 -1.03 -17.84
N ASN A 11 2.09 -1.86 -17.26
CA ASN A 11 0.68 -1.53 -17.08
C ASN A 11 0.52 -0.50 -15.96
N TYR A 12 1.17 -0.73 -14.82
CA TYR A 12 1.16 0.24 -13.72
C TYR A 12 1.77 1.58 -14.12
N ILE A 13 2.84 1.57 -14.93
CA ILE A 13 3.41 2.80 -15.47
C ILE A 13 2.37 3.56 -16.31
N ARG A 14 1.60 2.86 -17.15
CA ARG A 14 0.52 3.47 -17.94
C ARG A 14 -0.59 4.04 -17.06
N GLU A 15 -1.02 3.32 -16.03
CA GLU A 15 -2.02 3.81 -15.08
C GLU A 15 -1.56 5.08 -14.37
N ILE A 16 -0.30 5.12 -13.92
CA ILE A 16 0.30 6.31 -13.32
C ILE A 16 0.31 7.48 -14.32
N TYR A 17 0.70 7.23 -15.58
CA TYR A 17 0.66 8.26 -16.61
C TYR A 17 -0.74 8.79 -16.87
N GLN A 18 -1.74 7.91 -16.92
CA GLN A 18 -3.14 8.30 -17.10
C GLN A 18 -3.64 9.17 -15.94
N ASP A 19 -3.34 8.78 -14.70
CA ASP A 19 -3.71 9.55 -13.50
C ASP A 19 -3.04 10.93 -13.50
N ILE A 20 -1.75 11.00 -13.86
CA ILE A 20 -1.04 12.27 -14.03
C ILE A 20 -1.70 13.12 -15.11
N GLN A 21 -2.04 12.54 -16.26
CA GLN A 21 -2.63 13.27 -17.37
C GLN A 21 -4.03 13.82 -17.03
N ILE A 22 -4.83 13.07 -16.28
CA ILE A 22 -6.12 13.54 -15.75
C ILE A 22 -5.91 14.75 -14.83
N LYS A 23 -4.95 14.68 -13.91
CA LYS A 23 -4.62 15.78 -12.98
C LYS A 23 -4.10 17.01 -13.71
N LEU A 24 -3.27 16.84 -14.74
CA LEU A 24 -2.76 17.94 -15.56
C LEU A 24 -3.86 18.59 -16.39
N ASN A 25 -4.74 17.79 -16.99
CA ASN A 25 -5.88 18.29 -17.76
C ASN A 25 -6.85 19.09 -16.87
N ALA A 26 -7.06 18.68 -15.62
CA ALA A 26 -7.88 19.42 -14.66
C ALA A 26 -7.30 20.81 -14.30
N MET A 27 -6.01 21.02 -14.54
CA MET A 27 -5.32 22.29 -14.32
C MET A 27 -5.01 23.02 -15.64
N HIS A 28 -5.62 22.60 -16.75
CA HIS A 28 -5.38 23.24 -18.03
C HIS A 28 -5.88 24.70 -18.00
N GLY A 29 -4.99 25.65 -18.33
CA GLY A 29 -5.29 27.08 -18.30
C GLY A 29 -5.00 27.77 -16.96
N THR A 30 -4.49 27.05 -15.97
CA THR A 30 -3.95 27.64 -14.75
C THR A 30 -2.44 27.83 -14.89
N ASP A 31 -1.91 28.99 -14.54
CA ASP A 31 -0.46 29.14 -14.33
C ASP A 31 -0.08 28.37 -13.07
N PHE A 32 0.74 27.33 -13.23
CA PHE A 32 1.29 26.58 -12.10
C PHE A 32 2.80 26.37 -12.25
N ASP A 33 3.48 26.49 -11.12
CA ASP A 33 4.93 26.32 -11.00
C ASP A 33 5.36 24.86 -11.29
N VAL A 34 6.59 24.69 -11.77
CA VAL A 34 7.26 23.39 -11.89
C VAL A 34 7.20 22.59 -10.59
N VAL A 35 7.24 23.25 -9.44
CA VAL A 35 7.12 22.60 -8.12
C VAL A 35 5.79 21.85 -7.99
N ILE A 36 4.68 22.47 -8.42
CA ILE A 36 3.34 21.87 -8.36
C ILE A 36 3.28 20.63 -9.27
N LEU A 37 3.87 20.73 -10.47
CA LEU A 37 3.99 19.61 -11.40
C LEU A 37 4.74 18.43 -10.77
N TYR A 38 5.90 18.69 -10.15
CA TYR A 38 6.66 17.65 -9.44
C TYR A 38 5.87 17.04 -8.30
N THR A 39 5.15 17.85 -7.50
CA THR A 39 4.31 17.35 -6.42
C THR A 39 3.22 16.41 -6.93
N ILE A 40 2.59 16.72 -8.06
CA ILE A 40 1.51 15.90 -8.65
C ILE A 40 2.05 14.58 -9.15
N VAL A 41 3.15 14.61 -9.90
CA VAL A 41 3.80 13.41 -10.44
C VAL A 41 4.26 12.52 -9.29
N LEU A 42 4.97 13.09 -8.31
CA LEU A 42 5.48 12.34 -7.15
C LEU A 42 4.36 11.78 -6.29
N SER A 43 3.30 12.56 -6.01
CA SER A 43 2.16 12.07 -5.23
C SER A 43 1.48 10.88 -5.91
N SER A 44 1.28 10.95 -7.23
CA SER A 44 0.64 9.87 -8.00
C SER A 44 1.50 8.59 -8.01
N LEU A 45 2.82 8.75 -8.16
CA LEU A 45 3.78 7.65 -8.08
C LEU A 45 3.80 7.01 -6.69
N ILE A 46 3.90 7.82 -5.64
CA ILE A 46 3.98 7.36 -4.25
C ILE A 46 2.73 6.55 -3.89
N THR A 47 1.54 7.05 -4.22
CA THR A 47 0.28 6.36 -3.97
C THR A 47 0.24 5.01 -4.69
N SER A 48 0.53 4.99 -5.99
CA SER A 48 0.47 3.77 -6.79
C SER A 48 1.42 2.68 -6.28
N ILE A 49 2.67 3.04 -5.96
CA ILE A 49 3.64 2.09 -5.37
C ILE A 49 3.11 1.56 -4.05
N ARG A 50 2.59 2.45 -3.20
CA ARG A 50 2.12 2.09 -1.89
C ARG A 50 0.96 1.09 -1.98
N ASP A 51 0.00 1.33 -2.87
CA ASP A 51 -1.17 0.47 -3.05
C ASP A 51 -0.78 -0.94 -3.54
N ILE A 52 0.09 -1.05 -4.55
CA ILE A 52 0.58 -2.34 -5.08
C ILE A 52 1.21 -3.19 -3.97
N HIS A 53 2.10 -2.59 -3.18
CA HIS A 53 2.85 -3.33 -2.16
C HIS A 53 2.04 -3.62 -0.92
N PHE A 54 1.05 -2.79 -0.67
CA PHE A 54 0.17 -2.97 0.44
C PHE A 54 -0.89 -4.02 0.18
N ASP A 55 -1.44 -4.13 -1.03
CA ASP A 55 -2.35 -5.22 -1.38
C ASP A 55 -1.70 -6.59 -1.10
N LYS A 56 -0.43 -6.77 -1.46
CA LYS A 56 0.34 -7.98 -1.09
C LYS A 56 0.34 -8.27 0.41
N SER A 57 0.34 -7.22 1.24
CA SER A 57 0.30 -7.34 2.69
C SER A 57 -1.11 -7.66 3.20
N VAL A 58 -2.14 -7.12 2.54
CA VAL A 58 -3.55 -7.45 2.78
C VAL A 58 -3.84 -8.91 2.45
N GLN A 59 -3.39 -9.40 1.29
CA GLN A 59 -3.53 -10.80 0.90
C GLN A 59 -2.86 -11.73 1.92
N GLU A 60 -1.69 -11.34 2.46
CA GLU A 60 -1.02 -12.10 3.52
C GLU A 60 -1.81 -12.11 4.84
N VAL A 61 -2.48 -11.01 5.19
CA VAL A 61 -3.40 -10.96 6.36
C VAL A 61 -4.57 -11.92 6.14
N ILE A 62 -5.25 -11.85 4.99
CA ILE A 62 -6.37 -12.72 4.63
C ILE A 62 -5.94 -14.19 4.71
N ARG A 63 -4.81 -14.53 4.08
CA ARG A 63 -4.24 -15.88 4.09
C ARG A 63 -3.95 -16.38 5.51
N ARG A 64 -3.41 -15.54 6.40
CA ARG A 64 -3.13 -15.92 7.80
C ARG A 64 -4.38 -16.09 8.63
N ILE A 65 -5.42 -15.30 8.40
CA ILE A 65 -6.71 -15.47 9.08
C ILE A 65 -7.37 -16.76 8.63
N GLY A 66 -7.43 -17.02 7.32
CA GLY A 66 -7.99 -18.26 6.78
C GLY A 66 -7.29 -19.52 7.29
N LYS A 67 -5.97 -19.47 7.53
CA LYS A 67 -5.24 -20.58 8.17
C LYS A 67 -5.52 -20.78 9.67
N LYS A 68 -6.09 -19.78 10.34
CA LYS A 68 -6.31 -19.76 11.80
C LYS A 68 -7.77 -19.88 12.20
N SER A 69 -8.70 -19.74 11.26
CA SER A 69 -10.13 -19.75 11.55
C SER A 69 -10.94 -20.15 10.32
N ASP A 70 -11.68 -21.25 10.44
CA ASP A 70 -12.66 -21.67 9.44
C ASP A 70 -14.01 -20.95 9.60
N LYS A 71 -14.17 -20.16 10.67
CA LYS A 71 -15.43 -19.47 11.00
C LYS A 71 -15.66 -18.20 10.18
N LEU A 72 -14.60 -17.64 9.61
CA LEU A 72 -14.67 -16.40 8.85
C LEU A 72 -14.48 -16.70 7.37
N SER A 73 -15.52 -16.45 6.57
CA SER A 73 -15.40 -16.44 5.11
C SER A 73 -14.49 -15.30 4.66
N GLN A 74 -13.86 -15.45 3.48
CA GLN A 74 -13.02 -14.41 2.88
C GLN A 74 -13.75 -13.06 2.76
N LYS A 75 -15.04 -13.08 2.42
CA LYS A 75 -15.88 -11.87 2.36
C LYS A 75 -16.00 -11.18 3.72
N GLN A 76 -16.19 -11.93 4.80
CA GLN A 76 -16.24 -11.35 6.16
C GLN A 76 -14.90 -10.78 6.61
N ILE A 77 -13.80 -11.42 6.21
CA ILE A 77 -12.44 -10.92 6.47
C ILE A 77 -12.25 -9.58 5.75
N GLN A 78 -12.64 -9.50 4.48
CA GLN A 78 -12.56 -8.26 3.70
C GLN A 78 -13.38 -7.14 4.34
N ILE A 79 -14.64 -7.40 4.71
CA ILE A 79 -15.49 -6.40 5.40
C ILE A 79 -14.85 -5.89 6.68
N LYS A 80 -14.22 -6.77 7.48
CA LYS A 80 -13.52 -6.36 8.69
C LYS A 80 -12.27 -5.52 8.39
N LEU A 81 -11.51 -5.87 7.35
CA LEU A 81 -10.38 -5.07 6.90
C LEU A 81 -10.81 -3.69 6.41
N ASP A 82 -11.86 -3.61 5.59
CA ASP A 82 -12.42 -2.35 5.08
C ASP A 82 -12.86 -1.44 6.23
N LYS A 83 -13.50 -2.00 7.27
CA LYS A 83 -13.82 -1.25 8.49
C LYS A 83 -12.56 -0.68 9.16
N LEU A 84 -11.49 -1.47 9.27
CA LEU A 84 -10.23 -1.00 9.85
C LEU A 84 -9.60 0.12 9.00
N TYR A 85 -9.76 0.10 7.68
CA TYR A 85 -9.37 1.21 6.80
C TYR A 85 -10.19 2.47 7.06
N MET A 86 -11.52 2.34 7.03
CA MET A 86 -12.42 3.48 7.18
C MET A 86 -12.23 4.19 8.53
N TYR A 87 -11.91 3.44 9.59
CA TYR A 87 -11.62 3.99 10.91
C TYR A 87 -10.16 4.43 11.12
N ASN A 88 -9.35 4.51 10.05
CA ASN A 88 -7.95 4.89 10.12
C ASN A 88 -7.16 4.10 11.18
N ASN A 89 -7.36 2.79 11.24
CA ASN A 89 -6.72 1.96 12.26
C ASN A 89 -5.20 2.10 12.18
N LYS A 90 -4.58 2.49 13.30
CA LYS A 90 -3.13 2.72 13.40
C LYS A 90 -2.28 1.56 12.84
N ASN A 91 -2.67 0.30 13.06
CA ASN A 91 -1.87 -0.82 12.56
C ASN A 91 -1.94 -0.94 11.05
N VAL A 92 -3.11 -0.66 10.47
CA VAL A 92 -3.32 -0.66 9.02
C VAL A 92 -2.55 0.50 8.38
N SER A 93 -2.64 1.71 8.93
CA SER A 93 -1.91 2.88 8.42
C SER A 93 -0.39 2.72 8.52
N ILE A 94 0.11 2.10 9.59
CA ILE A 94 1.55 1.82 9.71
C ILE A 94 1.96 0.73 8.71
N LEU A 95 1.15 -0.32 8.54
CA LEU A 95 1.42 -1.36 7.55
C LEU A 95 1.48 -0.77 6.14
N TYR A 96 0.56 0.14 5.80
CA TYR A 96 0.50 0.84 4.52
C TYR A 96 1.83 1.54 4.19
N ASN A 97 2.34 2.32 5.13
CA ASN A 97 3.60 3.05 4.96
C ASN A 97 4.82 2.12 4.95
N ILE A 98 4.85 1.09 5.80
CA ILE A 98 5.99 0.16 5.86
C ILE A 98 6.08 -0.68 4.59
N SER A 99 4.96 -1.08 3.99
CA SER A 99 4.96 -1.84 2.73
C SER A 99 5.57 -1.03 1.58
N TYR A 100 5.33 0.28 1.55
CA TYR A 100 6.00 1.19 0.62
C TYR A 100 7.51 1.32 0.90
N LEU A 101 7.90 1.56 2.17
CA LEU A 101 9.32 1.66 2.53
C LEU A 101 10.09 0.37 2.26
N ASP A 102 9.47 -0.79 2.51
CA ASP A 102 10.04 -2.11 2.19
C ASP A 102 10.33 -2.23 0.69
N ALA A 103 9.37 -1.85 -0.14
CA ALA A 103 9.49 -1.89 -1.60
C ALA A 103 10.65 -1.03 -2.11
N LEU A 104 10.73 0.22 -1.64
CA LEU A 104 11.82 1.12 -2.02
C LEU A 104 13.16 0.59 -1.52
N ALA A 105 13.23 0.17 -0.25
CA ALA A 105 14.48 -0.31 0.33
C ALA A 105 15.01 -1.56 -0.38
N GLU A 106 14.13 -2.48 -0.79
CA GLU A 106 14.51 -3.63 -1.63
C GLU A 106 14.98 -3.17 -3.02
N SER A 107 14.24 -2.27 -3.66
CA SER A 107 14.51 -1.83 -5.04
C SER A 107 15.81 -1.04 -5.19
N PHE A 108 16.19 -0.29 -4.15
CA PHE A 108 17.40 0.52 -4.12
C PHE A 108 18.53 -0.12 -3.28
N HIS A 109 18.41 -1.40 -2.95
CA HIS A 109 19.43 -2.18 -2.23
C HIS A 109 19.84 -1.64 -0.84
N PHE A 110 18.93 -0.95 -0.14
CA PHE A 110 19.11 -0.54 1.26
C PHE A 110 18.81 -1.72 2.21
N MET A 111 19.71 -2.72 2.23
CA MET A 111 19.47 -4.03 2.85
C MET A 111 19.12 -3.97 4.34
N LYS A 112 19.75 -3.07 5.12
CA LYS A 112 19.42 -2.89 6.55
C LYS A 112 17.99 -2.38 6.73
N THR A 113 17.59 -1.39 5.93
CA THR A 113 16.24 -0.83 5.95
C THR A 113 15.21 -1.87 5.52
N ALA A 114 15.45 -2.57 4.41
CA ALA A 114 14.57 -3.63 3.92
C ALA A 114 14.36 -4.74 4.98
N ARG A 115 15.43 -5.16 5.67
CA ARG A 115 15.33 -6.13 6.76
C ARG A 115 14.44 -5.62 7.90
N THR A 116 14.65 -4.38 8.34
CA THR A 116 13.84 -3.77 9.39
C THR A 116 12.37 -3.65 8.97
N CYS A 117 12.11 -3.22 7.73
CA CYS A 117 10.78 -3.15 7.16
C CYS A 117 10.07 -4.51 7.16
N LYS A 118 10.72 -5.59 6.73
CA LYS A 118 10.15 -6.96 6.77
C LYS A 118 9.74 -7.40 8.18
N ILE A 119 10.58 -7.12 9.18
CA ILE A 119 10.29 -7.44 10.58
C ILE A 119 9.05 -6.68 11.06
N GLN A 120 9.02 -5.36 10.84
CA GLN A 120 7.90 -4.53 11.27
C GLN A 120 6.62 -4.89 10.50
N LYS A 121 6.71 -5.14 9.18
CA LYS A 121 5.58 -5.58 8.35
C LYS A 121 4.93 -6.84 8.93
N THR A 122 5.74 -7.84 9.28
CA THR A 122 5.27 -9.08 9.92
C THR A 122 4.58 -8.80 11.27
N LYS A 123 5.14 -7.92 12.09
CA LYS A 123 4.56 -7.51 13.38
C LYS A 123 3.18 -6.87 13.21
N TYR A 124 3.02 -5.92 12.28
CA TYR A 124 1.74 -5.24 12.06
C TYR A 124 0.71 -6.14 11.38
N ILE A 125 1.11 -7.01 10.46
CA ILE A 125 0.25 -8.07 9.91
C ILE A 125 -0.33 -8.91 11.06
N ASN A 126 0.52 -9.40 11.97
CA ASN A 126 0.04 -10.23 13.09
C ASN A 126 -0.90 -9.46 14.04
N ARG A 127 -0.66 -8.16 14.26
CA ARG A 127 -1.57 -7.31 15.04
C ARG A 127 -2.94 -7.20 14.38
N ILE A 128 -3.01 -6.97 13.06
CA ILE A 128 -4.27 -6.88 12.31
C ILE A 128 -4.99 -8.24 12.33
N VAL A 129 -4.26 -9.34 12.10
CA VAL A 129 -4.80 -10.71 12.20
C VAL A 129 -5.47 -10.93 13.55
N ASN A 130 -4.78 -10.58 14.65
CA ASN A 130 -5.33 -10.73 16.00
C ASN A 130 -6.54 -9.82 16.23
N LEU A 131 -6.51 -8.57 15.75
CA LEU A 131 -7.66 -7.68 15.84
C LEU A 131 -8.91 -8.27 15.16
N ILE A 132 -8.74 -8.92 14.01
CA ILE A 132 -9.87 -9.51 13.27
C ILE A 132 -10.38 -10.80 13.91
N LEU A 133 -9.47 -11.66 14.37
CA LEU A 133 -9.81 -12.93 15.01
C LEU A 133 -10.46 -12.75 16.38
N PHE A 134 -10.01 -11.75 17.14
CA PHE A 134 -10.45 -11.52 18.52
C PHE A 134 -11.31 -10.26 18.68
N SER A 135 -11.74 -9.62 17.60
CA SER A 135 -12.76 -8.57 17.70
C SER A 135 -14.01 -9.20 18.32
N LYS A 136 -14.40 -8.75 19.51
CA LYS A 136 -15.74 -9.07 20.03
C LYS A 136 -16.76 -8.54 19.03
N ASN A 137 -17.71 -9.39 18.64
CA ASN A 137 -18.85 -8.98 17.82
C ASN A 137 -19.64 -7.90 18.53
#